data_AF-A0ABD7TZV6-F1
#
_entry.id   AF-A0ABD7TZV6-F1
#
_cell.length_a   1.000
_cell.length_b   1.000
_cell.length_c   1.000
_cell.angle_alpha   90.00
_cell.angle_beta   90.00
_cell.angle_gamma   90.00
#
_symmetry.space_group_name_H-M   'P 1'
#
loop_
_entity.id
_entity.type
_entity.pdbx_description
1 polymer ?
#
loop_
_entity_poly.entity_id
_entity_poly.type
_entity_poly.pdbx_seq_one_letter_code
_entity_poly.pdbx_strand_id
1 'polypeptide(L)'
;MKNNFLVNFILLHGYSLDNSSLMFGKMGYSLILFEYSHYFKDALAEKHAFELLQEVLASPMKSNTFNEGKMGIAWSLIHLIEKEYIEADYLELYGQEHKEIVAFIKQLKTDMNTLLSH
;
A
#
# COMPACT_ATOMS: atom_id res chain seq x y z
N MET A 1 -12.34 -3.60 23.09
CA MET A 1 -13.67 -3.23 22.54
C MET A 1 -13.51 -2.88 21.08
N LYS A 2 -14.46 -3.30 20.24
CA LYS A 2 -14.50 -2.93 18.82
C LYS A 2 -14.69 -1.41 18.70
N ASN A 3 -13.73 -0.72 18.08
CA ASN A 3 -13.80 0.73 17.89
C ASN A 3 -14.38 1.02 16.50
N ASN A 4 -15.68 1.33 16.43
CA ASN A 4 -16.35 1.66 15.16
C ASN A 4 -16.03 3.08 14.68
N PHE A 5 -15.51 3.95 15.55
CA PHE A 5 -15.13 5.32 15.17
C PHE A 5 -14.00 5.30 14.13
N LEU A 6 -13.00 4.43 14.30
CA LEU A 6 -11.90 4.29 13.35
C LEU A 6 -12.41 3.90 11.96
N VAL A 7 -13.24 2.86 11.89
CA VAL A 7 -13.82 2.39 10.62
C VAL A 7 -14.65 3.48 9.98
N ASN A 8 -15.57 4.10 10.74
CA ASN A 8 -16.41 5.18 10.20
C ASN A 8 -15.59 6.38 9.73
N PHE A 9 -14.53 6.76 10.45
CA PHE A 9 -13.62 7.82 10.05
C PHE A 9 -12.95 7.48 8.71
N ILE A 10 -12.39 6.27 8.58
CA ILE A 10 -11.74 5.80 7.36
C ILE A 10 -12.74 5.74 6.21
N LEU A 11 -13.95 5.22 6.42
CA LEU A 11 -14.97 5.14 5.37
C LEU A 11 -15.43 6.52 4.90
N LEU A 12 -15.53 7.50 5.80
CA LEU A 12 -15.93 8.86 5.44
C LEU A 12 -14.84 9.61 4.66
N HIS A 13 -13.56 9.38 4.96
CA HIS A 13 -12.43 10.13 4.39
C HIS A 13 -11.69 9.36 3.30
N GLY A 14 -11.76 8.04 3.29
CA GLY A 14 -10.97 7.18 2.41
C GLY A 14 -11.38 7.31 0.95
N TYR A 15 -12.69 7.30 0.68
CA TYR A 15 -13.19 7.41 -0.70
C TYR A 15 -13.00 8.80 -1.31
N SER A 16 -12.86 9.85 -0.49
CA SER A 16 -12.62 11.22 -0.97
C SER A 16 -11.13 11.55 -1.18
N LEU A 17 -10.21 10.66 -0.79
CA LEU A 17 -8.77 10.85 -1.01
C LEU A 17 -8.37 10.43 -2.43
N ASP A 18 -7.80 11.34 -3.20
CA ASP A 18 -7.19 10.99 -4.49
C ASP A 18 -5.80 10.33 -4.32
N ASN A 19 -5.19 10.49 -3.14
CA ASN A 19 -3.85 9.99 -2.87
C ASN A 19 -3.87 8.46 -2.65
N SER A 20 -3.07 7.73 -3.42
CA SER A 20 -2.95 6.26 -3.35
C SER A 20 -1.76 5.77 -2.51
N SER A 21 -0.97 6.68 -1.94
CA SER A 21 0.22 6.32 -1.16
C SER A 21 -0.08 5.61 0.16
N LEU A 22 0.97 5.01 0.74
CA LEU A 22 0.90 4.35 2.04
C LEU A 22 0.67 5.34 3.19
N MET A 23 1.50 6.38 3.29
CA MET A 23 1.50 7.27 4.47
C MET A 23 0.31 8.22 4.52
N PHE A 24 -0.14 8.71 3.35
CA PHE A 24 -1.14 9.77 3.26
C PHE A 24 -2.32 9.41 2.35
N GLY A 25 -2.48 8.13 2.00
CA GLY A 25 -3.41 7.71 0.97
C GLY A 25 -4.17 6.44 1.29
N LYS A 26 -4.96 6.02 0.30
CA LYS A 26 -5.87 4.87 0.35
C LYS A 26 -5.17 3.56 0.69
N MET A 27 -3.89 3.40 0.37
CA MET A 27 -3.14 2.17 0.71
C MET A 27 -2.99 2.00 2.21
N GLY A 28 -2.67 3.09 2.95
CA GLY A 28 -2.61 3.03 4.41
C GLY A 28 -3.95 2.72 5.06
N TYR A 29 -5.04 3.27 4.50
CA TYR A 29 -6.40 3.01 4.96
C TYR A 29 -6.85 1.57 4.67
N SER A 30 -6.53 1.05 3.48
CA SER A 30 -6.77 -0.34 3.13
C SER A 30 -6.02 -1.27 4.09
N LEU A 31 -4.73 -1.02 4.30
CA LEU A 31 -3.89 -1.84 5.19
C LEU A 31 -4.45 -1.92 6.61
N ILE A 32 -4.80 -0.78 7.22
CA ILE A 32 -5.33 -0.78 8.59
C ILE A 32 -6.73 -1.41 8.67
N LEU A 33 -7.55 -1.32 7.62
CA LEU A 33 -8.85 -1.99 7.58
C LEU A 33 -8.72 -3.50 7.43
N PHE A 34 -7.72 -4.00 6.69
CA PHE A 34 -7.42 -5.44 6.65
C PHE A 34 -7.00 -5.96 8.04
N GLU A 35 -6.10 -5.26 8.73
CA GLU A 35 -5.68 -5.63 10.08
C GLU A 35 -6.87 -5.61 11.06
N TYR A 36 -7.68 -4.55 11.00
CA TYR A 36 -8.87 -4.41 11.82
C TYR A 36 -9.87 -5.54 11.58
N SER A 37 -10.19 -5.81 10.31
CA SER A 37 -11.18 -6.81 9.93
C SER A 37 -10.76 -8.21 10.34
N HIS A 38 -9.48 -8.56 10.18
CA HIS A 38 -8.96 -9.86 10.58
C HIS A 38 -8.92 -10.06 12.09
N TYR A 39 -8.59 -9.01 12.85
CA TYR A 39 -8.59 -9.02 14.31
C TYR A 39 -10.00 -9.12 14.89
N PHE A 40 -10.96 -8.34 14.38
CA PHE A 40 -12.34 -8.27 14.90
C PHE A 40 -13.35 -9.16 14.16
N LYS A 41 -12.93 -9.90 13.13
CA LYS A 41 -13.79 -10.68 12.23
C LYS A 41 -14.91 -9.84 11.62
N ASP A 42 -14.54 -8.68 11.09
CA ASP A 42 -15.46 -7.70 10.50
C ASP A 42 -15.42 -7.74 8.96
N ALA A 43 -16.32 -8.53 8.38
CA ALA A 43 -16.43 -8.70 6.93
C ALA A 43 -16.78 -7.39 6.17
N LEU A 44 -17.45 -6.43 6.83
CA LEU A 44 -17.76 -5.16 6.18
C LEU A 44 -16.51 -4.29 6.08
N ALA A 45 -15.69 -4.25 7.13
CA ALA A 45 -14.40 -3.57 7.10
C ALA A 45 -13.46 -4.22 6.07
N GLU A 46 -13.45 -5.54 5.96
CA GLU A 46 -12.65 -6.27 4.96
C GLU A 46 -13.07 -5.91 3.53
N LYS A 47 -14.37 -5.90 3.25
CA LYS A 47 -14.90 -5.48 1.95
C LYS A 47 -14.40 -4.09 1.55
N HIS A 48 -14.47 -3.12 2.47
CA HIS A 48 -14.00 -1.76 2.20
C HIS A 48 -12.47 -1.68 2.09
N ALA A 49 -11.73 -2.50 2.85
CA ALA A 49 -10.28 -2.62 2.72
C ALA A 49 -9.90 -3.04 1.29
N PHE A 50 -10.63 -4.02 0.75
CA PHE A 50 -10.44 -4.54 -0.60
C PHE A 50 -10.82 -3.53 -1.68
N GLU A 51 -11.95 -2.83 -1.54
CA GLU A 51 -12.36 -1.78 -2.48
C GLU A 51 -11.31 -0.66 -2.57
N LEU A 52 -10.80 -0.19 -1.42
CA LEU A 52 -9.73 0.82 -1.40
C LEU A 52 -8.43 0.29 -2.03
N LEU A 53 -8.10 -0.99 -1.83
CA LEU A 53 -6.93 -1.61 -2.46
C LEU A 53 -7.08 -1.62 -3.99
N GLN A 54 -8.26 -1.97 -4.50
CA GLN A 54 -8.52 -1.96 -5.94
C GLN A 54 -8.37 -0.56 -6.53
N GLU A 55 -8.83 0.48 -5.84
CA GLU A 55 -8.62 1.87 -6.26
C GLU A 55 -7.15 2.28 -6.28
N VAL A 56 -6.36 1.86 -5.29
CA VAL A 56 -4.90 2.09 -5.27
C VAL A 56 -4.23 1.45 -6.48
N LEU A 57 -4.58 0.20 -6.80
CA LEU A 57 -3.99 -0.54 -7.91
C LEU A 57 -4.43 -0.04 -9.28
N ALA A 58 -5.63 0.54 -9.38
CA ALA A 58 -6.13 1.17 -10.60
C ALA A 58 -5.51 2.56 -10.85
N SER A 59 -4.89 3.17 -9.83
CA SER A 59 -4.35 4.53 -9.89
C SER A 59 -2.84 4.53 -10.19
N PRO A 60 -2.37 5.28 -11.21
CA PRO A 60 -0.96 5.31 -11.54
C PRO A 60 -0.15 6.06 -10.47
N MET A 61 0.75 5.34 -9.80
CA MET A 61 1.73 5.96 -8.89
C MET A 61 2.99 6.39 -9.66
N LYS A 62 3.50 7.60 -9.40
CA LYS A 62 4.73 8.09 -10.07
C LYS A 62 5.97 7.99 -9.19
N SER A 63 5.83 8.31 -7.90
CA SER A 63 6.94 8.28 -6.96
C SER A 63 7.38 6.84 -6.68
N ASN A 64 8.69 6.64 -6.54
CA ASN A 64 9.25 5.36 -6.08
C ASN A 64 9.51 5.33 -4.58
N THR A 65 9.21 6.39 -3.82
CA THR A 65 9.51 6.43 -2.37
C THR A 65 8.64 5.49 -1.56
N PHE A 66 9.08 5.15 -0.34
CA PHE A 66 8.32 4.30 0.57
C PHE A 66 7.04 4.98 1.06
N ASN A 67 7.14 6.19 1.60
CA ASN A 67 5.99 6.86 2.23
C ASN A 67 4.90 7.23 1.21
N GLU A 68 5.31 7.71 0.04
CA GLU A 68 4.43 8.38 -0.93
C GLU A 68 4.33 7.66 -2.28
N GLY A 69 5.01 6.52 -2.44
CA GLY A 69 5.24 5.92 -3.75
C GLY A 69 5.06 4.41 -3.81
N LYS A 70 5.53 3.84 -4.91
CA LYS A 70 5.39 2.43 -5.27
C LYS A 70 5.99 1.49 -4.22
N MET A 71 7.08 1.89 -3.55
CA MET A 71 7.69 1.05 -2.51
C MET A 71 6.75 0.79 -1.34
N GLY A 72 5.97 1.79 -0.91
CA GLY A 72 4.99 1.61 0.16
C GLY A 72 3.88 0.67 -0.24
N ILE A 73 3.35 0.85 -1.47
CA ILE A 73 2.32 -0.04 -2.04
C ILE A 73 2.84 -1.47 -2.15
N ALA A 74 4.03 -1.66 -2.73
CA ALA A 74 4.67 -2.95 -2.88
C ALA A 74 4.85 -3.67 -1.53
N TRP A 75 5.36 -2.95 -0.52
CA TRP A 75 5.53 -3.49 0.83
C TRP A 75 4.17 -3.89 1.44
N SER A 76 3.14 -3.06 1.30
CA SER A 76 1.82 -3.38 1.81
C SER A 76 1.20 -4.60 1.12
N LEU A 77 1.35 -4.74 -0.20
CA LEU A 77 0.89 -5.93 -0.93
C LEU A 77 1.55 -7.20 -0.41
N ILE A 78 2.89 -7.18 -0.28
CA ILE A 78 3.65 -8.31 0.26
C ILE A 78 3.16 -8.65 1.67
N HIS A 79 3.00 -7.64 2.54
CA HIS A 79 2.50 -7.84 3.90
C HIS A 79 1.10 -8.47 3.92
N LEU A 80 0.17 -8.00 3.09
CA LEU A 80 -1.19 -8.55 3.00
C LEU A 80 -1.20 -10.00 2.48
N ILE A 81 -0.35 -10.32 1.52
CA ILE A 81 -0.19 -11.68 0.97
C ILE A 81 0.43 -12.61 2.00
N GLU A 82 1.53 -12.21 2.64
CA GLU A 82 2.22 -13.02 3.66
C GLU A 82 1.34 -13.30 4.90
N LYS A 83 0.39 -12.41 5.18
CA LYS A 83 -0.62 -12.58 6.23
C LYS A 83 -1.83 -13.41 5.80
N GLU A 84 -1.89 -13.82 4.53
CA GLU A 84 -3.03 -14.51 3.93
C GLU A 84 -4.33 -13.69 4.00
N TYR A 85 -4.22 -12.36 4.09
CA TYR A 85 -5.39 -11.46 4.05
C TYR A 85 -5.91 -11.28 2.63
N ILE A 86 -5.04 -11.46 1.64
CA ILE A 86 -5.39 -11.54 0.22
C ILE A 86 -4.66 -12.72 -0.42
N GLU A 87 -5.31 -13.40 -1.35
CA GLU A 87 -4.73 -14.46 -2.17
C GLU A 87 -4.36 -13.87 -3.55
N ALA A 88 -3.07 -13.61 -3.77
CA ALA A 88 -2.58 -13.04 -5.03
C ALA A 88 -1.11 -13.40 -5.27
N ASP A 89 -0.71 -13.48 -6.55
CA ASP A 89 0.70 -13.48 -6.94
C ASP A 89 1.20 -12.02 -7.05
N TYR A 90 2.21 -11.67 -6.24
CA TYR A 90 2.73 -10.31 -6.19
C TYR A 90 3.31 -9.83 -7.53
N LEU A 91 3.99 -10.70 -8.28
CA LEU A 91 4.62 -10.31 -9.54
C LEU A 91 3.60 -10.21 -10.68
N GLU A 92 2.55 -11.02 -10.65
CA GLU A 92 1.40 -10.85 -11.54
C GLU A 92 0.67 -9.52 -11.23
N LEU A 93 0.49 -9.21 -9.95
CA LEU A 93 -0.26 -8.03 -9.51
C LEU A 93 0.50 -6.70 -9.67
N TYR A 94 1.81 -6.68 -9.39
CA TYR A 94 2.59 -5.44 -9.24
C TYR A 94 4.04 -5.55 -9.77
N GLY A 95 4.28 -6.50 -10.69
CA GLY A 95 5.62 -6.79 -11.19
C GLY A 95 6.23 -5.70 -12.06
N GLN A 96 5.43 -4.90 -12.75
CA GLN A 96 5.94 -3.79 -13.58
C GLN A 96 6.50 -2.67 -12.70
N GLU A 97 5.73 -2.25 -11.70
CA GLU A 97 6.12 -1.27 -10.69
C GLU A 97 7.32 -1.77 -9.88
N HIS A 98 7.37 -3.07 -9.56
CA HIS A 98 8.52 -3.68 -8.90
C HIS A 98 9.83 -3.49 -9.69
N LYS A 99 9.81 -3.64 -11.02
CA LYS A 99 11.00 -3.40 -11.86
C LYS A 99 11.47 -1.96 -11.76
N GLU A 100 10.54 -1.01 -11.73
CA GLU A 100 10.84 0.42 -11.61
C GLU A 100 11.42 0.77 -10.24
N ILE A 101 10.89 0.19 -9.17
CA ILE A 101 11.46 0.28 -7.81
C ILE A 101 12.91 -0.21 -7.80
N VAL A 102 13.16 -1.41 -8.36
CA VAL A 102 14.51 -2.00 -8.38
C VAL A 102 15.48 -1.14 -9.18
N ALA A 103 15.07 -0.61 -10.33
CA ALA A 103 15.89 0.31 -11.12
C ALA A 103 16.24 1.58 -10.32
N PHE A 104 15.25 2.17 -9.65
CA PHE A 104 15.43 3.35 -8.82
C PHE A 104 16.41 3.10 -7.65
N ILE A 105 16.30 1.98 -6.94
CA ILE A 105 17.23 1.63 -5.85
C ILE A 105 18.66 1.46 -6.36
N LYS A 106 18.84 0.85 -7.54
CA LYS A 106 20.17 0.70 -8.16
C LYS A 106 20.79 2.06 -8.50
N GLN A 107 19.99 2.99 -9.00
CA GLN A 107 20.44 4.35 -9.27
C GLN A 107 20.89 5.05 -7.98
N LEU A 108 20.06 5.03 -6.93
CA LEU A 108 20.39 5.63 -5.63
C LEU A 108 21.70 5.11 -5.05
N LYS A 109 21.96 3.80 -5.16
CA LYS A 109 23.22 3.20 -4.70
C LYS A 109 24.42 3.72 -5.50
N THR A 110 24.25 3.89 -6.80
CA THR A 110 25.30 4.41 -7.70
C THR A 110 25.63 5.86 -7.37
N ASP A 111 24.60 6.69 -7.18
CA ASP A 111 24.76 8.10 -6.82
C ASP A 111 25.46 8.25 -5.46
N MET A 112 25.07 7.44 -4.47
CA MET A 112 25.68 7.43 -3.14
C MET A 112 27.16 7.03 -3.18
N ASN A 113 27.50 5.99 -3.94
CA ASN A 113 28.89 5.56 -4.08
C ASN A 113 29.76 6.64 -4.74
N THR A 114 29.19 7.39 -5.68
CA THR A 114 29.88 8.50 -6.36
C THR A 114 30.18 9.64 -5.39
N LEU A 115 29.22 10.00 -4.54
CA LEU A 115 29.39 11.03 -3.50
C LEU A 115 30.45 10.66 -2.45
N LEU A 116 30.60 9.38 -2.12
CA LEU A 116 31.58 8.89 -1.13
C LEU A 116 32.99 8.70 -1.70
N SER A 117 33.15 8.80 -3.03
CA SER A 117 34.43 8.65 -3.72
C SER A 117 35.18 9.98 -3.94
N HIS A 118 34.60 11.09 -3.47
CA HIS A 118 35.15 12.45 -3.47
C HIS A 118 35.29 12.98 -2.05
#